data_AF-A0A8T4AAF8-F1
#
_entry.id   AF-A0A8T4AAF8-F1
#
_cell.length_a   1.000
_cell.length_b   1.000
_cell.length_c   1.000
_cell.angle_alpha   90.00
_cell.angle_beta   90.00
_cell.angle_gamma   90.00
#
_symmetry.space_group_name_H-M   'P 1'
#
loop_
_entity.id
_entity.type
_entity.pdbx_description
1 polymer ?
#
loop_
_entity_poly.entity_id
_entity_poly.type
_entity_poly.pdbx_seq_one_letter_code
_entity_poly.pdbx_strand_id
1 'polypeptide(L)'
;MDAVIVDAKLYDVYDLWKKKPRQVAFNDTDAIVVKVKSGNKEIKETFFTCLKGDGTFSTKTPSKRSAAMRNKLARFLMYYFDTNPEEYNLKENIKDWKGRRVQIKDDRIFIPLTVKKQ
;
A
#
# COMPACT_ATOMS: atom_id res chain seq x y z
N MET A 1 8.79 -15.42 5.42
CA MET A 1 7.74 -16.10 6.21
C MET A 1 6.40 -15.76 5.60
N ASP A 2 5.46 -16.69 5.58
CA ASP A 2 4.11 -16.42 5.06
C ASP A 2 3.24 -15.77 6.15
N ALA A 3 2.43 -14.81 5.73
CA ALA A 3 1.48 -14.11 6.58
C ALA A 3 0.15 -13.92 5.85
N VAL A 4 -0.89 -13.55 6.60
CA VAL A 4 -2.21 -13.27 6.07
C VAL A 4 -2.60 -11.84 6.42
N ILE A 5 -3.14 -11.10 5.45
CA ILE A 5 -3.74 -9.80 5.72
C ILE A 5 -5.00 -10.01 6.58
N VAL A 6 -4.99 -9.46 7.79
CA VAL A 6 -6.12 -9.56 8.73
C VAL A 6 -7.03 -8.33 8.70
N ASP A 7 -6.48 -7.19 8.29
CA ASP A 7 -7.21 -5.93 8.10
C ASP A 7 -6.47 -5.05 7.09
N ALA A 8 -7.21 -4.32 6.27
CA ALA A 8 -6.69 -3.33 5.35
C ALA A 8 -7.68 -2.18 5.26
N LYS A 9 -7.21 -0.96 5.51
CA LYS A 9 -8.07 0.23 5.54
C LYS A 9 -7.40 1.43 4.91
N LEU A 10 -8.22 2.22 4.24
CA LEU A 10 -7.86 3.50 3.65
C LEU A 10 -8.26 4.62 4.61
N TYR A 11 -7.39 5.61 4.76
CA TYR A 11 -7.58 6.77 5.60
C TYR A 11 -7.11 8.03 4.88
N ASP A 12 -7.69 9.17 5.25
CA ASP A 12 -6.98 10.44 5.06
C ASP A 12 -5.76 10.44 5.99
N VAL A 13 -4.61 10.90 5.49
CA VAL A 13 -3.38 11.00 6.29
C VAL A 13 -3.60 11.83 7.55
N TYR A 14 -4.44 12.86 7.50
CA TYR A 14 -4.72 13.72 8.65
C TYR A 14 -5.62 13.06 9.71
N ASP A 15 -6.38 12.02 9.35
CA ASP A 15 -7.13 11.21 10.33
C ASP A 15 -6.19 10.39 11.21
N LEU A 16 -5.04 9.98 10.65
CA LEU A 16 -4.05 9.15 11.34
C LEU A 16 -2.97 9.98 12.03
N TRP A 17 -2.62 11.14 11.49
CA TRP A 17 -1.55 11.98 12.02
C TRP A 17 -1.90 13.47 12.02
N LYS A 18 -1.87 14.08 13.21
CA LYS A 18 -1.97 15.56 13.35
C LYS A 18 -0.91 16.31 12.53
N LYS A 19 0.25 15.70 12.32
CA LYS A 19 1.33 16.20 11.46
C LYS A 19 1.88 15.04 10.63
N LYS A 20 1.90 15.18 9.30
CA LYS A 20 2.39 14.14 8.38
C LYS A 20 3.80 13.68 8.77
N PRO A 21 4.08 12.35 8.71
CA PRO A 21 5.45 11.85 8.90
C PRO A 21 6.41 12.52 7.91
N ARG A 22 7.66 12.76 8.34
CA ARG A 22 8.67 13.48 7.51
C ARG A 22 8.89 12.85 6.15
N GLN A 23 8.68 11.54 6.02
CA GLN A 23 8.87 10.79 4.79
C GLN A 23 7.68 10.93 3.82
N VAL A 24 6.53 11.42 4.26
CA VAL A 24 5.34 11.57 3.40
C VAL A 24 5.44 12.91 2.66
N ALA A 25 5.22 12.91 1.34
CA ALA A 25 5.23 14.16 0.58
C ALA A 25 3.97 14.97 0.88
N PHE A 26 4.03 16.29 0.67
CA PHE A 26 2.88 17.17 0.89
C PHE A 26 1.63 16.70 0.13
N ASN A 27 1.83 16.27 -1.11
CA ASN A 27 0.78 15.82 -2.02
C ASN A 27 0.31 14.37 -1.80
N ASP A 28 0.87 13.63 -0.85
CA ASP A 28 0.34 12.31 -0.48
C ASP A 28 -0.66 12.52 0.66
N THR A 29 -1.95 12.47 0.30
CA THR A 29 -3.10 12.77 1.16
C THR A 29 -3.75 11.52 1.74
N ASP A 30 -3.45 10.36 1.17
CA ASP A 30 -4.11 9.10 1.51
C ASP A 30 -3.11 8.10 2.10
N ALA A 31 -3.57 7.33 3.08
CA ALA A 31 -2.81 6.28 3.73
C ALA A 31 -3.57 4.96 3.71
N ILE A 32 -2.88 3.90 3.28
CA ILE A 32 -3.39 2.53 3.34
C ILE A 32 -2.65 1.82 4.46
N VAL A 33 -3.37 1.43 5.51
CA VAL A 33 -2.82 0.66 6.62
C VAL A 33 -3.18 -0.80 6.40
N VAL A 34 -2.16 -1.64 6.25
CA VAL A 34 -2.30 -3.09 6.11
C VAL A 34 -1.77 -3.76 7.37
N LYS A 35 -2.62 -4.54 8.03
CA LYS A 35 -2.24 -5.39 9.17
C LYS A 35 -2.16 -6.82 8.70
N VAL A 36 -1.04 -7.46 9.02
CA VAL A 36 -0.76 -8.85 8.64
C VAL A 36 -0.41 -9.66 9.86
N LYS A 37 -0.85 -10.92 9.89
CA LYS A 37 -0.56 -11.87 10.96
C LYS A 37 0.32 -13.00 10.42
N SER A 38 1.45 -13.21 11.09
CA SER A 38 2.43 -14.27 10.80
C SER A 38 2.63 -15.09 12.07
N GLY A 39 1.94 -16.22 12.20
CA GLY A 39 1.87 -16.96 13.45
C GLY A 39 1.30 -16.11 14.58
N ASN A 40 2.08 -15.88 15.64
CA ASN A 40 1.70 -15.05 16.79
C ASN A 40 2.09 -13.57 16.65
N LYS A 41 2.75 -13.18 15.55
CA LYS A 41 3.22 -11.81 15.33
C LYS A 41 2.22 -11.04 14.45
N GLU A 42 1.87 -9.83 14.87
CA GLU A 42 1.17 -8.86 14.04
C GLU A 42 2.18 -7.83 13.53
N ILE A 43 2.10 -7.53 12.23
CA ILE A 43 2.92 -6.52 11.58
C ILE A 43 1.98 -5.52 10.92
N LYS A 44 2.32 -4.24 11.01
CA LYS A 44 1.59 -3.14 10.38
C LYS A 44 2.48 -2.49 9.33
N GLU A 45 2.03 -2.51 8.08
CA GLU A 45 2.65 -1.79 6.97
C GLU A 45 1.74 -0.62 6.58
N THR A 46 2.32 0.50 6.15
CA THR A 46 1.56 1.66 5.69
C THR A 46 2.09 2.13 4.34
N PHE A 47 1.18 2.27 3.39
CA PHE A 47 1.45 2.87 2.09
C PHE A 47 0.84 4.26 2.05
N PHE A 48 1.53 5.17 1.35
CA PHE A 48 1.06 6.54 1.15
C PHE A 48 0.89 6.81 -0.33
N THR A 49 -0.19 7.52 -0.68
CA THR A 49 -0.50 7.87 -2.05
C THR A 49 -1.38 9.13 -2.09
N CYS A 50 -1.81 9.50 -3.29
CA CYS A 50 -2.87 10.48 -3.52
C CYS A 50 -3.88 9.83 -4.45
N LEU A 51 -5.08 9.59 -3.95
CA LEU A 51 -6.14 9.04 -4.75
C LEU A 51 -6.75 10.12 -5.65
N LYS A 52 -7.12 9.72 -6.85
CA LYS A 52 -8.00 10.50 -7.71
C LYS A 52 -9.44 10.42 -7.19
N GLY A 53 -10.32 11.26 -7.74
CA GLY A 53 -11.75 11.27 -7.38
C GLY A 53 -12.42 9.90 -7.53
N ASP A 54 -12.01 9.13 -8.53
CA ASP A 54 -12.49 7.77 -8.81
C ASP A 54 -11.96 6.69 -7.85
N GLY A 55 -10.99 6.99 -6.98
CA GLY A 55 -10.38 6.04 -6.05
C GLY A 55 -9.17 5.27 -6.60
N THR A 56 -8.73 5.52 -7.84
CA THR A 56 -7.44 5.06 -8.38
C THR A 56 -6.30 5.98 -7.96
N PHE A 57 -5.05 5.62 -8.28
CA PHE A 57 -3.89 6.49 -8.11
C PHE A 57 -2.96 6.43 -9.31
N SER A 58 -1.99 7.35 -9.39
CA SER A 58 -0.92 7.29 -10.40
C SER A 58 0.45 7.23 -9.74
N THR A 59 1.32 6.42 -10.33
CA THR A 59 2.74 6.35 -9.98
C THR A 59 3.53 7.58 -10.44
N LYS A 60 3.00 8.32 -11.43
CA LYS A 60 3.61 9.54 -11.95
C LYS A 60 3.26 10.74 -11.06
N THR A 61 4.29 11.40 -10.55
CA THR A 61 4.15 12.53 -9.62
C THR A 61 5.43 13.37 -9.68
N PRO A 62 5.35 14.70 -9.55
CA PRO A 62 6.54 15.56 -9.60
C PRO A 62 7.48 15.35 -8.41
N SER A 63 6.98 14.81 -7.30
CA SER A 63 7.78 14.52 -6.10
C SER A 63 8.47 13.15 -6.21
N LYS A 64 9.82 13.14 -6.29
CA LYS A 64 10.62 11.90 -6.29
C LYS A 64 10.31 10.99 -5.09
N ARG A 65 10.03 11.60 -3.93
CA ARG A 65 9.71 10.86 -2.70
C ARG A 65 8.34 10.19 -2.79
N SER A 66 7.33 10.94 -3.26
CA SER A 66 5.99 10.42 -3.52
C SER A 66 6.04 9.30 -4.56
N ALA A 67 6.82 9.48 -5.64
CA ALA A 67 7.00 8.46 -6.67
C ALA A 67 7.54 7.14 -6.08
N ALA A 68 8.53 7.18 -5.19
CA ALA A 68 9.06 5.99 -4.54
C ALA A 68 8.00 5.24 -3.71
N MET A 69 7.17 5.96 -2.95
CA MET A 69 6.08 5.38 -2.14
C MET A 69 4.98 4.78 -3.02
N ARG A 70 4.54 5.51 -4.04
CA ARG A 70 3.50 5.05 -4.98
C ARG A 70 3.99 3.86 -5.80
N ASN A 71 5.25 3.84 -6.21
CA ASN A 71 5.85 2.67 -6.86
C ASN A 71 5.96 1.46 -5.94
N LYS A 72 6.15 1.67 -4.62
CA LYS A 72 6.11 0.58 -3.64
C LYS A 72 4.70 0.00 -3.56
N LEU A 73 3.66 0.84 -3.49
CA LEU A 73 2.26 0.40 -3.52
C LEU A 73 1.91 -0.31 -4.83
N ALA A 74 2.28 0.26 -5.97
CA ALA A 74 2.04 -0.34 -7.28
C ALA A 74 2.64 -1.75 -7.39
N ARG A 75 3.89 -1.93 -6.94
CA ARG A 75 4.54 -3.25 -6.92
C ARG A 75 3.87 -4.23 -5.96
N PHE A 76 3.38 -3.75 -4.82
CA PHE A 76 2.58 -4.57 -3.91
C PHE A 76 1.29 -5.07 -4.57
N LEU A 77 0.55 -4.19 -5.27
CA LEU A 77 -0.66 -4.55 -6.00
C LEU A 77 -0.37 -5.56 -7.10
N MET A 78 0.62 -5.27 -7.95
CA MET A 78 0.99 -6.18 -9.04
C MET A 78 1.42 -7.55 -8.52
N TYR A 79 2.19 -7.60 -7.43
CA TYR A 79 2.74 -8.86 -6.93
C TYR A 79 1.72 -9.74 -6.18
N TYR A 80 0.83 -9.14 -5.38
CA TYR A 80 -0.10 -9.92 -4.54
C TYR A 80 -1.54 -9.99 -5.07
N PHE A 81 -1.89 -9.13 -6.02
CA PHE A 81 -3.25 -9.02 -6.56
C PHE A 81 -3.31 -9.18 -8.08
N ASP A 82 -2.16 -9.30 -8.74
CA ASP A 82 -2.06 -9.51 -10.20
C ASP A 82 -2.93 -8.53 -11.01
N THR A 83 -2.80 -7.24 -10.67
CA THR A 83 -3.63 -6.17 -11.22
C THR A 83 -2.80 -5.04 -11.79
N ASN A 84 -3.38 -4.29 -12.73
CA ASN A 84 -2.84 -3.01 -13.15
C ASN A 84 -3.05 -1.97 -12.03
N PRO A 85 -1.98 -1.41 -11.44
CA PRO A 85 -2.10 -0.50 -10.31
C PRO A 85 -2.74 0.85 -10.67
N GLU A 86 -2.65 1.29 -11.94
CA GLU A 86 -3.22 2.60 -12.34
C GLU A 86 -4.73 2.53 -12.60
N GLU A 87 -5.28 1.33 -12.78
CA GLU A 87 -6.72 1.05 -12.99
C GLU A 87 -7.38 0.47 -11.73
N TYR A 88 -6.59 0.08 -10.73
CA TYR A 88 -7.11 -0.54 -9.52
C TYR A 88 -7.76 0.50 -8.59
N ASN A 89 -9.09 0.43 -8.46
CA ASN A 89 -9.83 1.28 -7.53
C ASN A 89 -9.59 0.83 -6.08
N LEU A 90 -8.77 1.59 -5.34
CA LEU A 90 -8.41 1.25 -3.96
C LEU A 90 -9.60 1.40 -3.01
N LYS A 91 -10.50 2.37 -3.24
CA LYS A 91 -11.66 2.59 -2.36
C LYS A 91 -12.61 1.39 -2.40
N GLU A 92 -12.82 0.82 -3.58
CA GLU A 92 -13.77 -0.27 -3.79
C GLU A 92 -13.20 -1.63 -3.40
N ASN A 93 -11.93 -1.89 -3.74
CA ASN A 93 -11.34 -3.22 -3.67
C ASN A 93 -10.53 -3.49 -2.39
N ILE A 94 -10.21 -2.48 -1.57
CA ILE A 94 -9.39 -2.68 -0.36
C ILE A 94 -10.01 -3.65 0.65
N LYS A 95 -11.35 -3.71 0.71
CA LYS A 95 -12.09 -4.64 1.58
C LYS A 95 -11.78 -6.12 1.26
N ASP A 96 -11.42 -6.41 0.01
CA ASP A 96 -11.14 -7.76 -0.49
C ASP A 96 -9.69 -8.20 -0.23
N TRP A 97 -8.88 -7.34 0.40
CA TRP A 97 -7.50 -7.66 0.75
C TRP A 97 -7.44 -8.59 1.97
N LYS A 98 -8.43 -8.53 2.85
CA LYS A 98 -8.51 -9.40 4.02
C LYS A 98 -8.54 -10.86 3.59
N GLY A 99 -7.68 -11.68 4.19
CA GLY A 99 -7.51 -13.09 3.87
C GLY A 99 -6.46 -13.37 2.79
N ARG A 100 -5.93 -12.37 2.10
CA ARG A 100 -4.83 -12.56 1.13
C ARG A 100 -3.54 -12.96 1.83
N ARG A 101 -2.84 -13.94 1.25
CA ARG A 101 -1.52 -14.37 1.70
C ARG A 101 -0.45 -13.41 1.16
N VAL A 102 0.47 -13.03 2.03
CA VAL A 102 1.62 -12.19 1.69
C VAL A 102 2.89 -12.76 2.31
N GLN A 103 4.04 -12.37 1.79
CA GLN A 103 5.32 -12.73 2.37
C GLN A 103 5.84 -11.62 3.27
N ILE A 104 6.51 -12.01 4.34
CA ILE A 104 7.19 -11.12 5.29
C ILE A 104 8.69 -11.37 5.21
N LYS A 105 9.44 -10.26 5.17
CA LYS A 105 10.89 -10.20 5.27
C LYS A 105 11.29 -8.99 6.11
N ASP A 106 12.20 -9.18 7.06
CA ASP A 106 12.73 -8.11 7.93
C ASP A 106 11.62 -7.27 8.61
N ASP A 107 10.61 -7.96 9.16
CA ASP A 107 9.44 -7.36 9.81
C ASP A 107 8.60 -6.41 8.95
N ARG A 108 8.67 -6.57 7.63
CA ARG A 108 7.87 -5.84 6.65
C ARG A 108 7.26 -6.78 5.64
N ILE A 109 6.18 -6.32 5.01
CA ILE A 109 5.65 -7.01 3.83
C ILE A 109 6.72 -6.98 2.75
N PHE A 110 7.11 -8.16 2.27
CA PHE A 110 8.04 -8.30 1.18
C PHE A 110 7.40 -7.78 -0.10
N ILE A 111 8.09 -6.87 -0.80
CA ILE A 111 7.66 -6.34 -2.09
C ILE A 111 8.89 -6.40 -3.00
N PRO A 112 8.84 -7.16 -4.10
CA PRO A 112 10.00 -7.30 -4.97
C PRO A 112 10.35 -5.97 -5.62
N LEU A 113 11.65 -5.73 -5.85
CA LEU A 113 12.10 -4.50 -6.51
C LEU A 113 11.62 -4.45 -7.98
N THR A 114 11.53 -5.61 -8.61
CA THR A 114 11.09 -5.81 -9.99
C THR A 114 9.97 -6.83 -10.00
N VAL A 115 8.82 -6.48 -10.57
CA VAL A 115 7.74 -7.43 -10.85
C VAL A 115 7.91 -7.86 -12.30
N LYS A 116 8.23 -9.13 -12.55
CA LYS A 116 8.23 -9.65 -13.92
C LYS A 116 6.77 -9.67 -14.38
N LYS A 117 6.45 -9.01 -15.50
CA LYS A 117 5.20 -9.30 -16.22
C LYS A 117 5.26 -10.78 -16.61
N GLN A 118 4.30 -11.57 -16.15
CA GLN A 118 4.06 -12.89 -16.73
C GLN A 118 3.37 -12.72 -18.08
#